data_AF-A0A923N7N8-F1
#
_entry.id   AF-A0A923N7N8-F1
#
_cell.length_a   1.000
_cell.length_b   1.000
_cell.length_c   1.000
_cell.angle_alpha   90.00
_cell.angle_beta   90.00
_cell.angle_gamma   90.00
#
_symmetry.space_group_name_H-M   'P 1'
#
loop_
_entity.id
_entity.type
_entity.pdbx_description
1 polymer ?
#
loop_
_entity_poly.entity_id
_entity_poly.type
_entity_poly.pdbx_seq_one_letter_code
_entity_poly.pdbx_strand_id
1 'polypeptide(L)'
;MSSESAKIIELVISFISGIAITIGGAWISYLFQKRHERKKEQLQLKHDIYRLLLDIYSDYFWVTTAELHEISLEVKKRLKDNSWKVADKLRQLDSFKYQREILNILFNEGYSSTIERANALDTLIKKLHKEINPNYIKTIREIGKENLIKLGTDEGQQTAPASLYI
;
A
#
# COMPACT_ATOMS: atom_id res chain seq x y z
N MET A 1 -58.98 23.66 30.98
CA MET A 1 -58.26 22.79 30.01
C MET A 1 -56.89 23.38 29.61
N SER A 2 -56.11 24.00 30.51
CA SER A 2 -55.03 24.91 30.06
C SER A 2 -53.60 24.70 30.60
N SER A 3 -53.29 23.66 31.39
CA SER A 3 -51.92 23.48 31.95
C SER A 3 -51.33 22.08 31.72
N GLU A 4 -52.07 21.01 32.00
CA GLU A 4 -51.57 19.64 31.78
C GLU A 4 -51.37 19.31 30.30
N SER A 5 -52.28 19.76 29.43
CA SER A 5 -52.19 19.52 27.98
C SER A 5 -50.94 20.18 27.37
N ALA A 6 -50.52 21.34 27.89
CA ALA A 6 -49.32 22.04 27.44
C ALA A 6 -48.03 21.28 27.84
N LYS A 7 -47.97 20.77 29.08
CA LYS A 7 -46.84 19.96 29.56
C LYS A 7 -46.66 18.66 28.76
N ILE A 8 -47.76 18.02 28.38
CA ILE A 8 -47.72 16.81 27.55
C ILE A 8 -47.18 17.13 26.15
N ILE A 9 -47.58 18.26 25.55
CA ILE A 9 -47.08 18.68 24.24
C ILE A 9 -45.58 19.01 24.30
N GLU A 10 -45.10 19.71 25.33
CA GLU A 10 -43.67 19.99 25.53
C GLU A 10 -42.84 18.71 25.71
N LEU A 11 -43.35 17.73 26.47
CA LEU A 11 -42.72 16.43 26.63
C LEU A 11 -42.63 15.68 25.30
N VAL A 12 -43.69 15.69 24.50
CA VAL A 12 -43.71 15.02 23.19
C VAL A 12 -42.76 15.69 22.21
N ILE A 13 -42.72 17.03 22.18
CA ILE A 13 -41.81 17.78 21.30
C ILE A 13 -40.33 17.54 21.69
N SER A 14 -40.01 17.57 22.98
CA SER A 14 -38.65 17.29 23.47
C SER A 14 -38.22 15.84 23.22
N PHE A 15 -39.15 14.89 23.32
CA PHE A 15 -38.89 13.49 23.00
C PHE A 15 -38.64 13.28 21.49
N ILE A 16 -39.49 13.85 20.63
CA ILE A 16 -39.34 13.75 19.16
C ILE A 16 -38.06 14.45 18.71
N SER A 17 -37.71 15.61 19.27
CA SER A 17 -36.47 16.30 18.93
C SER A 17 -35.23 15.50 19.35
N GLY A 18 -35.25 14.86 20.51
CA GLY A 18 -34.20 13.94 20.94
C GLY A 18 -34.01 12.75 19.99
N ILE A 19 -35.11 12.16 19.51
CA ILE A 19 -35.07 11.07 18.52
C ILE A 19 -34.51 11.56 17.19
N ALA A 20 -34.97 12.71 16.70
CA ALA A 20 -34.51 13.28 15.43
C ALA A 20 -33.00 13.59 15.46
N ILE A 21 -32.49 14.14 16.57
CA ILE A 21 -31.06 14.39 16.77
C ILE A 21 -30.27 13.08 16.75
N THR A 22 -30.76 12.03 17.41
CA THR A 22 -30.09 10.73 17.47
C THR A 22 -30.02 10.08 16.08
N ILE A 23 -31.12 10.11 15.32
CA ILE A 23 -31.16 9.58 13.95
C ILE A 23 -30.23 10.37 13.03
N GLY A 24 -30.24 11.70 13.13
CA GLY A 24 -29.34 12.57 12.36
C GLY A 24 -27.87 12.29 12.66
N GLY A 25 -27.51 12.15 13.94
CA GLY A 25 -26.16 11.80 14.37
C GLY A 25 -25.72 10.42 13.85
N ALA A 26 -26.58 9.41 13.94
CA ALA A 26 -26.30 8.07 13.43
C ALA A 26 -26.06 8.06 11.91
N TRP A 27 -26.87 8.81 11.14
CA TRP A 27 -26.70 8.92 9.70
C TRP A 27 -25.35 9.54 9.34
N ILE A 28 -25.00 10.67 9.98
CA ILE A 28 -23.75 11.37 9.73
C ILE A 28 -22.56 10.44 10.04
N SER A 29 -22.57 9.79 11.21
CA SER A 29 -21.54 8.82 11.58
C SER A 29 -21.40 7.69 10.56
N TYR A 30 -22.52 7.14 10.08
CA TYR A 30 -22.51 6.09 9.06
C TYR A 30 -21.84 6.55 7.75
N LEU A 31 -22.12 7.77 7.29
CA LEU A 31 -21.50 8.32 6.07
C LEU A 31 -20.00 8.53 6.24
N PHE A 32 -19.56 9.04 7.39
CA PHE A 32 -18.14 9.20 7.68
C PHE A 32 -17.42 7.86 7.77
N GLN A 33 -18.04 6.88 8.43
CA GLN A 33 -17.50 5.54 8.57
C GLN A 33 -17.33 4.86 7.20
N LYS A 34 -18.36 4.91 6.35
CA LYS A 34 -18.30 4.34 4.99
C LYS A 34 -17.20 4.97 4.13
N ARG A 35 -16.98 6.29 4.25
CA ARG A 35 -15.88 6.98 3.56
C ARG A 35 -14.52 6.55 4.11
N HIS A 36 -14.40 6.39 5.41
CA HIS A 36 -13.16 5.95 6.05
C HIS A 36 -12.81 4.50 5.66
N GLU A 37 -13.78 3.59 5.67
CA GLU A 37 -13.62 2.19 5.25
C GLU A 37 -13.14 2.09 3.81
N ARG A 38 -13.77 2.82 2.87
CA ARG A 38 -13.32 2.88 1.47
C ARG A 38 -11.88 3.38 1.33
N LYS A 39 -11.50 4.42 2.09
CA LYS A 39 -10.12 4.92 2.07
C LYS A 39 -9.12 3.88 2.59
N LYS A 40 -9.48 3.17 3.66
CA LYS A 40 -8.65 2.11 4.25
C LYS A 40 -8.49 0.94 3.27
N GLU A 41 -9.57 0.52 2.62
CA GLU A 41 -9.57 -0.53 1.60
C GLU A 41 -8.68 -0.15 0.41
N GLN A 42 -8.84 1.06 -0.12
CA GLN A 42 -7.97 1.55 -1.20
C GLN A 42 -6.49 1.62 -0.78
N LEU A 43 -6.20 2.02 0.45
CA LEU A 43 -4.84 2.03 0.97
C LEU A 43 -4.26 0.61 1.07
N GLN A 44 -5.06 -0.34 1.55
CA GLN A 44 -4.68 -1.75 1.63
C GLN A 44 -4.40 -2.34 0.25
N LEU A 45 -5.25 -2.08 -0.74
CA LEU A 45 -5.01 -2.49 -2.13
C LEU A 45 -3.69 -1.92 -2.68
N LYS A 46 -3.37 -0.65 -2.39
CA LYS A 46 -2.10 -0.03 -2.79
C LYS A 46 -0.91 -0.71 -2.12
N HIS A 47 -1.00 -1.04 -0.82
CA HIS A 47 0.03 -1.80 -0.12
C HIS A 47 0.24 -3.19 -0.71
N ASP A 48 -0.84 -3.90 -1.03
CA ASP A 48 -0.78 -5.22 -1.63
C ASP A 48 -0.12 -5.18 -3.02
N ILE A 49 -0.48 -4.19 -3.85
CA ILE A 49 0.16 -3.97 -5.15
C ILE A 49 1.65 -3.70 -4.97
N TYR A 50 2.01 -2.81 -4.03
CA TYR A 50 3.40 -2.51 -3.74
C TYR A 50 4.20 -3.74 -3.32
N ARG A 51 3.63 -4.58 -2.45
CA ARG A 51 4.24 -5.85 -2.02
C ARG A 51 4.45 -6.80 -3.21
N LEU A 52 3.43 -7.01 -4.04
CA LEU A 52 3.55 -7.87 -5.21
C LEU A 52 4.60 -7.34 -6.20
N LEU A 53 4.73 -6.02 -6.35
CA LEU A 53 5.77 -5.43 -7.20
C LEU A 53 7.17 -5.68 -6.63
N LEU A 54 7.36 -5.65 -5.31
CA LEU A 54 8.62 -6.07 -4.67
C LEU A 54 8.93 -7.55 -4.93
N ASP A 55 7.92 -8.42 -4.84
CA ASP A 55 8.08 -9.86 -5.12
C ASP A 55 8.51 -10.08 -6.58
N ILE A 56 7.86 -9.38 -7.53
CA ILE A 56 8.23 -9.41 -8.96
C ILE A 56 9.65 -8.88 -9.18
N TYR A 57 10.04 -7.80 -8.50
CA TYR A 57 11.38 -7.25 -8.59
C TYR A 57 12.44 -8.25 -8.08
N SER A 58 12.16 -8.92 -6.96
CA SER A 58 13.03 -9.99 -6.44
C SER A 58 13.13 -11.16 -7.41
N ASP A 59 12.03 -11.55 -8.05
CA ASP A 59 12.05 -12.58 -9.09
C ASP A 59 12.89 -12.14 -10.32
N TYR A 60 12.83 -10.86 -10.71
CA TYR A 60 13.68 -10.34 -11.79
C TYR A 60 15.17 -10.40 -11.46
N PHE A 61 15.57 -10.17 -10.21
CA PHE A 61 16.96 -10.35 -9.79
C PHE A 61 17.47 -11.78 -10.06
N TRP A 62 16.64 -12.80 -9.79
CA TRP A 62 16.97 -14.19 -10.10
C TRP A 62 17.04 -14.44 -11.61
N VAL A 63 16.19 -13.78 -12.40
CA VAL A 63 16.25 -13.89 -13.86
C VAL A 63 17.52 -13.25 -14.41
N THR A 64 17.90 -12.07 -13.92
CA THR A 64 19.09 -11.35 -14.41
C THR A 64 20.38 -12.05 -13.99
N THR A 65 20.44 -12.61 -12.77
CA THR A 65 21.59 -13.43 -12.34
C THR A 65 21.67 -14.75 -13.09
N ALA A 66 20.52 -15.30 -13.48
CA ALA A 66 20.43 -16.45 -14.34
C ALA A 66 20.67 -16.13 -15.83
N GLU A 67 20.98 -14.91 -16.27
CA GLU A 67 21.44 -14.71 -17.67
C GLU A 67 22.77 -15.46 -17.97
N LEU A 68 23.40 -16.04 -16.93
CA LEU A 68 24.53 -16.97 -17.00
C LEU A 68 24.12 -18.47 -17.01
N HIS A 69 22.84 -18.83 -16.78
CA HIS A 69 22.31 -20.21 -16.65
C HIS A 69 20.84 -20.34 -17.18
N GLU A 70 20.22 -21.52 -17.14
CA GLU A 70 18.79 -21.64 -17.50
C GLU A 70 17.86 -21.14 -16.37
N ILE A 71 16.94 -20.24 -16.68
CA ILE A 71 15.90 -19.76 -15.74
C ILE A 71 14.93 -20.90 -15.43
N SER A 72 14.71 -21.18 -14.14
CA SER A 72 13.75 -22.21 -13.73
C SER A 72 12.32 -21.88 -14.16
N LEU A 73 11.56 -22.91 -14.56
CA LEU A 73 10.15 -22.77 -14.93
C LEU A 73 9.30 -22.20 -13.78
N GLU A 74 9.71 -22.46 -12.54
CA GLU A 74 9.05 -21.95 -11.35
C GLU A 74 9.11 -20.42 -11.27
N VAL A 75 10.29 -19.82 -11.49
CA VAL A 75 10.47 -18.37 -11.47
C VAL A 75 9.63 -17.71 -12.56
N LYS A 76 9.65 -18.26 -13.79
CA LYS A 76 8.82 -17.75 -14.90
C LYS A 76 7.32 -17.79 -14.55
N LYS A 77 6.88 -18.87 -13.91
CA LYS A 77 5.48 -19.02 -13.47
C LYS A 77 5.13 -17.99 -12.39
N ARG A 78 5.96 -17.83 -11.35
CA ARG A 78 5.73 -16.83 -10.30
C ARG A 78 5.67 -15.41 -10.85
N LEU A 79 6.58 -15.03 -11.75
CA LEU A 79 6.56 -13.73 -12.42
C LEU A 79 5.22 -13.49 -13.13
N LYS A 80 4.76 -14.46 -13.93
CA LYS A 80 3.49 -14.37 -14.65
C LYS A 80 2.31 -14.27 -13.68
N ASP A 81 2.24 -15.16 -12.70
CA ASP A 81 1.14 -15.22 -11.73
C ASP A 81 1.06 -13.94 -10.90
N ASN A 82 2.20 -13.43 -10.42
CA ASN A 82 2.25 -12.19 -9.65
C ASN A 82 1.92 -10.97 -10.52
N SER A 83 2.34 -10.94 -11.78
CA SER A 83 1.99 -9.86 -12.72
C SER A 83 0.48 -9.79 -12.95
N TRP A 84 -0.18 -10.94 -13.11
CA TRP A 84 -1.64 -10.99 -13.22
C TRP A 84 -2.35 -10.61 -11.93
N LYS A 85 -1.87 -11.05 -10.76
CA LYS A 85 -2.40 -10.62 -9.46
C LYS A 85 -2.33 -9.10 -9.27
N VAL A 86 -1.24 -8.46 -9.74
CA VAL A 86 -1.13 -6.99 -9.73
C VAL A 86 -2.19 -6.37 -10.63
N ALA A 87 -2.37 -6.89 -11.85
CA ALA A 87 -3.40 -6.40 -12.77
C ALA A 87 -4.82 -6.53 -12.16
N ASP A 88 -5.12 -7.65 -11.52
CA ASP A 88 -6.41 -7.89 -10.86
C ASP A 88 -6.66 -6.93 -9.70
N LYS A 89 -5.64 -6.62 -8.89
CA LYS A 89 -5.76 -5.61 -7.82
C LYS A 89 -5.88 -4.20 -8.38
N LEU A 90 -5.19 -3.88 -9.48
CA LEU A 90 -5.33 -2.59 -10.15
C LEU A 90 -6.75 -2.36 -10.66
N ARG A 91 -7.46 -3.41 -11.13
CA ARG A 91 -8.87 -3.29 -11.55
C ARG A 91 -9.82 -2.95 -10.41
N GLN A 92 -9.45 -3.27 -9.16
CA GLN A 92 -10.26 -2.96 -7.98
C GLN A 92 -10.09 -1.51 -7.52
N LEU A 93 -9.09 -0.79 -8.03
CA LEU A 93 -8.89 0.62 -7.74
C LEU A 93 -9.65 1.48 -8.75
N ASP A 94 -10.53 2.36 -8.26
CA ASP A 94 -11.26 3.31 -9.11
C ASP A 94 -10.32 4.21 -9.93
N SER A 95 -9.20 4.61 -9.31
CA SER A 95 -8.15 5.38 -9.96
C SER A 95 -6.81 5.14 -9.27
N PHE A 96 -5.76 4.94 -10.06
CA PHE A 96 -4.41 4.87 -9.55
C PHE A 96 -3.42 5.51 -10.51
N LYS A 97 -2.70 6.52 -10.02
CA LYS A 97 -1.77 7.35 -10.78
C LYS A 97 -0.75 6.54 -11.60
N TYR A 98 -0.29 5.42 -11.05
CA TYR A 98 0.74 4.58 -11.66
C TYR A 98 0.20 3.38 -12.43
N GLN A 99 -1.12 3.24 -12.59
CA GLN A 99 -1.74 2.06 -13.22
C GLN A 99 -1.17 1.78 -14.62
N ARG A 100 -1.08 2.81 -15.48
CA ARG A 100 -0.52 2.67 -16.82
C ARG A 100 0.96 2.31 -16.79
N GLU A 101 1.75 2.96 -15.94
CA GLU A 101 3.19 2.70 -15.81
C GLU A 101 3.45 1.26 -15.33
N ILE A 102 2.68 0.79 -14.34
CA ILE A 102 2.74 -0.61 -13.85
C ILE A 102 2.42 -1.59 -14.97
N LEU A 103 1.28 -1.43 -15.64
CA LEU A 103 0.86 -2.38 -16.68
C LEU A 103 1.85 -2.39 -17.86
N ASN A 104 2.41 -1.24 -18.23
CA ASN A 104 3.47 -1.17 -19.22
C ASN A 104 4.71 -1.95 -18.78
N ILE A 105 5.21 -1.75 -17.56
CA ILE A 105 6.39 -2.47 -17.08
C ILE A 105 6.15 -3.99 -17.06
N LEU A 106 4.96 -4.43 -16.64
CA LEU A 106 4.67 -5.85 -16.45
C LEU A 106 4.34 -6.60 -17.76
N PHE A 107 3.67 -5.95 -18.71
CA PHE A 107 3.11 -6.63 -19.88
C PHE A 107 3.63 -6.13 -21.23
N ASN A 108 4.29 -4.97 -21.31
CA ASN A 108 4.82 -4.49 -22.57
C ASN A 108 6.07 -5.27 -22.97
N GLU A 109 6.08 -5.82 -24.19
CA GLU A 109 7.23 -6.52 -24.77
C GLU A 109 8.32 -5.56 -25.29
N GLY A 110 8.08 -4.25 -25.32
CA GLY A 110 9.02 -3.25 -25.83
C GLY A 110 10.28 -2.97 -25.00
N TYR A 111 10.58 -3.75 -23.96
CA TYR A 111 11.83 -3.64 -23.21
C TYR A 111 12.94 -4.42 -23.92
N SER A 112 14.12 -3.82 -24.07
CA SER A 112 15.25 -4.45 -24.78
C SER A 112 15.89 -5.59 -24.01
N SER A 113 15.76 -5.59 -22.67
CA SER A 113 16.30 -6.62 -21.78
C SER A 113 15.51 -6.75 -20.49
N THR A 114 15.69 -7.87 -19.79
CA THR A 114 15.12 -8.08 -18.46
C THR A 114 15.67 -7.09 -17.44
N ILE A 115 16.96 -6.74 -17.55
CA ILE A 115 17.62 -5.75 -16.70
C ILE A 115 16.97 -4.38 -16.85
N GLU A 116 16.71 -3.94 -18.08
CA GLU A 116 16.04 -2.65 -18.33
C GLU A 116 14.65 -2.62 -17.68
N ARG A 117 13.88 -3.71 -17.82
CA ARG A 117 12.57 -3.84 -17.20
C ARG A 117 12.65 -3.82 -15.66
N ALA A 118 13.62 -4.52 -15.08
CA ALA A 118 13.86 -4.53 -13.64
C ALA A 118 14.22 -3.14 -13.09
N ASN A 119 15.04 -2.37 -13.81
CA ASN A 119 15.39 -0.99 -13.44
C ASN A 119 14.20 -0.04 -13.52
N ALA A 120 13.34 -0.19 -14.53
CA ALA A 120 12.10 0.55 -14.63
C ALA A 120 11.16 0.22 -13.45
N LEU A 121 11.08 -1.06 -13.08
CA LEU A 121 10.31 -1.52 -11.92
C LEU A 121 10.85 -0.96 -10.60
N ASP A 122 12.17 -1.00 -10.36
CA ASP A 122 12.81 -0.40 -9.16
C ASP A 122 12.51 1.09 -9.05
N THR A 123 12.64 1.82 -10.16
CA THR A 123 12.34 3.25 -10.22
C THR A 123 10.89 3.53 -9.82
N LEU A 124 9.95 2.73 -10.33
CA LEU A 124 8.54 2.83 -9.97
C LEU A 124 8.29 2.47 -8.49
N ILE A 125 8.90 1.39 -7.98
CA ILE A 125 8.80 0.96 -6.58
C ILE A 125 9.28 2.08 -5.65
N LYS A 126 10.38 2.76 -5.97
CA LYS A 126 10.88 3.92 -5.22
C LYS A 126 9.88 5.09 -5.20
N LYS A 127 9.18 5.36 -6.31
CA LYS A 127 8.09 6.37 -6.35
C LYS A 127 6.93 5.94 -5.46
N LEU A 128 6.47 4.70 -5.59
CA LEU A 128 5.37 4.14 -4.80
C LEU A 128 5.66 4.11 -3.30
N HIS A 129 6.88 3.72 -2.93
CA HIS A 129 7.30 3.64 -1.54
C HIS A 129 7.17 4.99 -0.82
N LYS A 130 7.54 6.10 -1.49
CA LYS A 130 7.40 7.46 -0.95
C LYS A 130 5.94 7.86 -0.69
N GLU A 131 5.01 7.39 -1.52
CA GLU A 131 3.59 7.72 -1.37
C GLU A 131 2.88 6.81 -0.37
N ILE A 132 3.23 5.54 -0.34
CA ILE A 132 2.53 4.52 0.45
C ILE A 132 3.02 4.50 1.91
N ASN A 133 4.31 4.71 2.16
CA ASN A 133 4.83 4.64 3.53
C ASN A 133 5.96 5.66 3.82
N PRO A 134 5.64 6.98 3.84
CA PRO A 134 6.64 8.02 4.07
C PRO A 134 7.29 7.94 5.46
N ASN A 135 6.53 7.52 6.48
CA ASN A 135 7.03 7.41 7.85
C ASN A 135 8.03 6.26 7.99
N TYR A 136 7.73 5.10 7.38
CA TYR A 136 8.66 3.96 7.38
C TYR A 136 9.99 4.29 6.71
N ILE A 137 9.98 5.05 5.61
CA ILE A 137 11.21 5.53 4.96
C ILE A 137 12.06 6.34 5.93
N LYS A 138 11.41 7.26 6.64
CA LYS A 138 12.09 8.11 7.62
C LYS A 138 12.76 7.23 8.68
N THR A 139 12.03 6.29 9.26
CA THR A 139 12.53 5.37 10.28
C THR A 139 13.65 4.46 9.77
N ILE A 140 13.52 3.84 8.59
CA ILE A 140 14.59 3.01 8.03
C ILE A 140 15.86 3.82 7.77
N ARG A 141 15.73 5.07 7.29
CA ARG A 141 16.90 5.93 7.08
C ARG A 141 17.56 6.32 8.39
N GLU A 142 16.78 6.57 9.44
CA GLU A 142 17.29 6.83 10.79
C GLU A 142 18.07 5.61 11.30
N ILE A 143 17.46 4.42 11.24
CA ILE A 143 18.13 3.15 11.60
C ILE A 143 19.41 2.93 10.77
N GLY A 144 19.36 3.18 9.47
CA GLY A 144 20.52 3.05 8.59
C GLY A 144 21.67 4.00 8.98
N LYS A 145 21.35 5.25 9.33
CA LYS A 145 22.34 6.21 9.83
C LYS A 145 22.94 5.78 11.16
N GLU A 146 22.10 5.32 12.09
CA GLU A 146 22.56 4.79 13.37
C GLU A 146 23.49 3.58 13.19
N ASN A 147 23.17 2.69 12.25
CA ASN A 147 24.00 1.53 11.94
C ASN A 147 25.34 1.93 11.29
N LEU A 148 25.35 2.91 10.38
CA LEU A 148 26.60 3.41 9.80
C LEU A 148 27.52 4.05 10.85
N ILE A 149 26.93 4.78 11.82
CA ILE A 149 27.67 5.34 12.95
C ILE A 149 28.26 4.22 13.80
N LYS A 150 27.49 3.16 14.09
CA LYS A 150 27.96 1.99 14.84
C LYS A 150 29.01 1.16 14.11
N LEU A 151 28.96 1.07 12.78
CA LEU A 151 29.98 0.40 11.96
C LEU A 151 31.29 1.19 11.89
N GLY A 152 31.22 2.52 12.06
CA GLY A 152 32.39 3.40 12.16
C GLY A 152 33.00 3.46 13.56
N THR A 153 32.41 2.80 14.56
CA THR A 153 32.95 2.63 15.91
C THR A 153 33.28 1.15 16.16
N ASP A 154 34.26 0.85 17.03
CA ASP A 154 34.73 -0.53 17.29
C ASP A 154 33.65 -1.51 17.82
N GLU A 155 32.44 -1.02 18.14
CA GLU A 155 31.28 -1.81 18.57
C GLU A 155 30.51 -2.47 17.41
N GLY A 156 30.71 -2.05 16.15
CA GLY A 156 29.93 -2.50 15.00
C GLY A 156 30.31 -3.85 14.38
N GLN A 157 31.47 -4.42 14.75
CA GLN A 157 31.97 -5.65 14.14
C GLN A 157 31.23 -6.93 14.58
N GLN A 158 30.48 -6.90 15.69
CA GLN A 158 29.94 -8.14 16.30
C GLN A 158 28.42 -8.36 16.16
N THR A 159 27.63 -7.40 15.66
CA THR A 159 26.15 -7.53 15.75
C THR A 159 25.32 -7.12 14.52
N ALA A 160 25.92 -6.77 13.38
CA ALA A 160 25.13 -6.34 12.22
C ALA A 160 24.72 -7.52 11.30
N PRO A 161 23.43 -7.92 11.22
CA PRO A 161 22.91 -8.76 10.12
C PRO A 161 22.86 -8.01 8.76
N ALA A 162 23.28 -6.74 8.73
CA ALA A 162 23.18 -5.84 7.59
C ALA A 162 24.27 -6.03 6.52
N SER A 163 25.23 -6.95 6.69
CA SER A 163 26.23 -7.27 5.66
C SER A 163 25.69 -8.12 4.50
N LEU A 164 24.40 -8.49 4.51
CA LEU A 164 23.77 -9.37 3.50
C LEU A 164 22.96 -8.63 2.41
N TYR A 165 22.89 -7.30 2.44
CA TYR A 165 22.13 -6.51 1.45
C TYR A 165 22.90 -5.27 0.96
N ILE A 166 24.08 -5.50 0.39
CA ILE A 166 24.75 -4.53 -0.51
C ILE A 166 24.78 -5.15 -1.90
#